data_AF-A0A1G8NGK6-F1
#
_entry.id   AF-A0A1G8NGK6-F1
#
_cell.length_a   1.000
_cell.length_b   1.000
_cell.length_c   1.000
_cell.angle_alpha   90.00
_cell.angle_beta   90.00
_cell.angle_gamma   90.00
#
_symmetry.space_group_name_H-M   'P 1'
#
loop_
_entity.id
_entity.type
_entity.pdbx_description
1 polymer ?
#
loop_
_entity_poly.entity_id
_entity_poly.type
_entity_poly.pdbx_seq_one_letter_code
_entity_poly.pdbx_strand_id
1 'polypeptide(L)' 'MNNQFSDLFHPYQLSKLIVDFDKGTVIAEAISDIGVTQIDLREVALADIDDDEILAKFFDSGDLQAIKDFRFQHIGQFL' A
#
# COMPACT_ATOMS: atom_id res chain seq x y z
N MET A 1 22.40 -5.59 17.90
CA MET A 1 22.74 -6.14 16.57
C MET A 1 21.67 -5.63 15.62
N ASN A 2 22.04 -4.79 14.66
CA ASN A 2 21.11 -4.25 13.66
C ASN A 2 20.72 -5.37 12.70
N ASN A 3 19.44 -5.73 12.67
CA ASN A 3 18.89 -6.68 11.72
C ASN A 3 18.80 -6.04 10.33
N GLN A 4 19.93 -5.83 9.65
CA GLN A 4 19.99 -5.31 8.28
C GLN A 4 19.36 -6.25 7.22
N PHE A 5 18.83 -7.41 7.64
CA PHE A 5 18.15 -8.37 6.75
C PHE A 5 16.64 -8.17 6.67
N SER A 6 16.01 -7.45 7.62
CA SER A 6 14.59 -7.10 7.51
C SER A 6 14.32 -6.09 6.40
N ASP A 7 15.33 -5.28 6.04
CA ASP A 7 15.21 -4.24 5.01
C ASP A 7 15.40 -4.81 3.58
N LEU A 8 15.78 -6.10 3.45
CA LEU A 8 16.08 -6.77 2.18
C LEU A 8 14.94 -7.64 1.65
N PHE A 9 13.87 -7.83 2.42
CA PHE A 9 12.70 -8.60 2.01
C PHE A 9 11.45 -7.73 2.15
N HIS A 10 11.28 -6.77 1.24
CA HIS A 10 9.96 -6.22 0.97
C HIS A 10 9.23 -7.28 0.13
N PRO A 11 8.19 -7.95 0.66
CA PRO A 11 7.53 -9.04 -0.05
C PRO A 11 6.79 -8.54 -1.29
N TYR A 12 6.50 -7.25 -1.38
CA TYR A 12 5.68 -6.67 -2.43
C TYR A 12 6.32 -5.40 -3.00
N GLN A 13 6.44 -5.35 -4.33
CA GLN A 13 6.75 -4.17 -5.10
C GLN A 13 5.45 -3.61 -5.71
N LEU A 14 5.15 -2.34 -5.47
CA LEU A 14 3.97 -1.71 -6.05
C LEU A 14 4.07 -1.71 -7.59
N SER A 15 3.06 -2.24 -8.26
CA SER A 15 3.00 -2.26 -9.72
C SER A 15 2.05 -1.20 -10.26
N LYS A 16 0.86 -1.06 -9.67
CA LYS A 16 -0.12 -0.03 -10.03
C LYS A 16 -1.10 0.25 -8.90
N LEU A 17 -1.69 1.44 -8.98
CA LEU A 17 -2.83 1.84 -8.18
C LEU A 17 -4.06 1.90 -9.08
N ILE A 18 -5.14 1.24 -8.67
CA ILE A 18 -6.40 1.16 -9.40
C ILE A 18 -7.48 1.83 -8.56
N VAL A 19 -8.23 2.75 -9.16
CA VAL A 19 -9.43 3.33 -8.54
C VAL A 19 -10.65 2.72 -9.19
N ASP A 20 -11.48 2.07 -8.37
CA ASP A 20 -12.82 1.63 -8.75
C ASP A 20 -13.80 2.68 -8.23
N PHE A 21 -14.23 3.59 -9.11
CA PHE A 21 -15.16 4.67 -8.76
C PHE A 21 -16.57 4.15 -8.46
N ASP A 22 -17.00 3.06 -9.10
CA ASP A 22 -18.33 2.49 -8.88
C ASP A 22 -18.46 1.91 -7.47
N LYS A 23 -17.37 1.35 -6.94
CA LYS A 23 -17.31 0.77 -5.60
C LYS A 23 -16.65 1.68 -4.56
N GLY A 24 -16.14 2.83 -4.99
CA GLY A 24 -15.33 3.73 -4.17
C GLY A 24 -14.14 3.03 -3.51
N THR A 25 -13.42 2.19 -4.25
CA THR A 25 -12.25 1.45 -3.74
C THR A 25 -10.95 1.96 -4.35
N VAL A 26 -9.85 1.82 -3.60
CA VAL A 26 -8.51 1.96 -4.15
C VAL A 26 -7.75 0.67 -3.90
N ILE A 27 -7.27 0.06 -4.97
CA ILE A 27 -6.57 -1.22 -4.93
C ILE A 27 -5.10 -0.97 -5.30
N ALA A 28 -4.19 -1.38 -4.43
CA ALA A 28 -2.79 -1.54 -4.78
C ALA A 28 -2.57 -2.93 -5.38
N GLU A 29 -2.14 -3.00 -6.63
CA GLU A 29 -1.61 -4.23 -7.19
C GLU A 29 -0.10 -4.26 -6.95
N ALA A 30 0.36 -5.33 -6.32
CA ALA A 30 1.74 -5.49 -5.93
C ALA A 30 2.29 -6.85 -6.38
N ILE A 31 3.55 -6.86 -6.77
CA ILE A 31 4.25 -8.03 -7.30
C ILE A 31 5.18 -8.56 -6.22
N SER A 32 5.14 -9.88 -6.03
CA SER A 32 6.03 -10.63 -5.15
C SER A 32 6.72 -11.75 -5.93
N ASP A 33 7.67 -12.42 -5.28
CA ASP A 33 8.34 -13.61 -5.81
C ASP A 33 7.36 -14.77 -6.14
N ILE A 34 6.17 -14.77 -5.54
CA ILE A 34 5.13 -15.79 -5.72
C ILE A 34 4.00 -15.36 -6.66
N GLY A 35 4.02 -14.12 -7.17
CA GLY A 35 3.03 -13.61 -8.12
C GLY A 35 2.45 -12.24 -7.76
N VAL A 36 1.31 -11.94 -8.37
CA VAL A 36 0.61 -10.66 -8.24
C VAL A 36 -0.48 -10.75 -7.19
N THR A 37 -0.49 -9.80 -6.25
CA THR A 37 -1.49 -9.64 -5.20
C THR A 37 -2.20 -8.30 -5.34
N GLN A 38 -3.47 -8.24 -4.96
CA GLN A 38 -4.25 -7.01 -4.90
C GLN A 38 -4.65 -6.74 -3.45
N ILE A 39 -4.44 -5.50 -3.00
CA ILE A 39 -4.69 -5.05 -1.63
C ILE A 39 -5.69 -3.88 -1.69
N ASP A 40 -6.87 -4.03 -1.09
CA ASP A 40 -7.81 -2.92 -0.91
C ASP A 40 -7.27 -2.00 0.19
N LEU A 41 -6.88 -0.79 -0.20
CA LEU A 41 -6.26 0.18 0.70
C LEU A 41 -7.25 0.78 1.71
N ARG A 42 -8.55 0.52 1.59
CA ARG A 42 -9.55 0.91 2.59
C ARG A 42 -9.63 -0.07 3.75
N GLU A 43 -9.44 -1.36 3.49
CA GLU A 43 -9.43 -2.37 4.56
C GLU A 43 -8.26 -2.14 5.52
N VAL A 44 -7.15 -1.62 5.00
CA VAL A 44 -6.00 -1.20 5.81
C VAL A 44 -6.33 0.01 6.70
N ALA A 45 -7.18 0.92 6.21
CA ALA A 45 -7.60 2.13 6.91
C ALA A 45 -8.68 1.95 7.98
N LEU A 46 -9.34 0.79 7.98
CA LEU A 46 -10.42 0.46 8.91
C LEU A 46 -9.93 -0.29 10.16
N ALA A 47 -8.67 -0.71 10.18
CA ALA A 47 -8.03 -1.14 11.42
C ALA A 47 -7.63 0.13 12.19
N ASP A 48 -7.96 0.23 13.48
CA ASP A 48 -7.50 1.31 14.40
C ASP A 48 -5.97 1.26 14.65
N ILE A 49 -5.20 0.86 13.63
CA ILE A 49 -3.76 0.75 13.57
C ILE A 49 -3.32 1.80 12.55
N ASP A 50 -2.27 2.55 12.87
CA ASP A 50 -1.69 3.53 11.95
C ASP A 50 -1.45 2.88 10.58
N ASP A 51 -2.22 3.28 9.54
CA ASP A 51 -2.18 2.74 8.17
C ASP A 51 -0.73 2.60 7.67
N ASP A 52 0.11 3.55 8.07
CA ASP A 52 1.52 3.62 7.69
C ASP A 52 2.33 2.47 8.27
N GLU A 53 2.03 2.02 9.49
CA GLU A 53 2.73 0.90 10.13
C GLU A 53 2.35 -0.45 9.51
N ILE A 54 1.11 -0.59 9.01
CA ILE A 54 0.69 -1.79 8.29
C ILE A 54 1.30 -1.79 6.90
N LEU A 55 1.16 -0.70 6.14
CA LEU A 55 1.69 -0.63 4.78
C LEU A 55 3.22 -0.76 4.75
N ALA A 56 3.92 -0.23 5.76
CA ALA A 56 5.38 -0.36 5.86
C ALA A 56 5.86 -1.79 6.14
N LYS A 57 4.96 -2.73 6.50
CA LYS A 57 5.28 -4.16 6.57
C LYS A 57 5.29 -4.83 5.19
N PHE A 58 4.74 -4.16 4.17
CA PHE A 58 4.54 -4.73 2.84
C PHE A 58 5.30 -3.98 1.75
N PHE A 59 5.40 -2.66 1.86
CA PHE A 59 5.95 -1.77 0.84
C PHE A 59 7.17 -1.01 1.34
N ASP A 60 8.09 -0.69 0.43
CA ASP A 60 9.20 0.20 0.75
C ASP A 60 8.76 1.68 0.89
N SER A 61 9.67 2.54 1.33
CA SER A 61 9.36 3.96 1.55
C SER A 61 8.98 4.73 0.28
N GLY A 62 9.44 4.31 -0.89
CA GLY A 62 9.07 4.91 -2.18
C GLY A 62 7.65 4.55 -2.58
N ASP A 63 7.30 3.27 -2.47
CA ASP A 63 5.97 2.74 -2.74
C ASP A 63 4.93 3.31 -1.75
N LEU A 64 5.29 3.40 -0.47
CA LEU A 64 4.49 4.07 0.55
C LEU A 64 4.20 5.52 0.19
N GLN A 65 5.22 6.26 -0.25
CA GLN A 65 5.04 7.66 -0.63
C GLN A 65 4.12 7.78 -1.86
N ALA A 66 4.27 6.89 -2.85
CA ALA A 66 3.41 6.85 -4.03
C ALA A 66 1.94 6.57 -3.65
N ILE A 67 1.70 5.62 -2.74
CA ILE A 67 0.37 5.32 -2.20
C ILE A 67 -0.21 6.54 -1.48
N LYS A 68 0.57 7.22 -0.64
CA LYS A 68 0.14 8.42 0.09
C LYS A 68 -0.22 9.58 -0.84
N ASP A 69 0.66 9.89 -1.79
CA ASP A 69 0.43 10.96 -2.76
C ASP A 69 -0.84 10.70 -3.56
N PHE A 70 -1.06 9.44 -3.96
CA PHE A 70 -2.26 9.02 -4.66
C PHE A 70 -3.53 9.18 -3.80
N ARG A 71 -3.52 8.71 -2.55
CA ARG A 71 -4.66 8.88 -1.62
C ARG A 71 -4.96 10.35 -1.38
N PHE A 72 -3.95 11.18 -1.18
CA PHE A 72 -4.14 12.62 -0.97
C PHE A 72 -4.79 13.29 -2.20
N GLN A 73 -4.30 12.98 -3.40
CA GLN A 73 -4.80 13.58 -4.64
C GLN A 73 -6.21 13.13 -5.02
N HIS A 74 -6.54 11.87 -4.76
CA HIS A 74 -7.75 11.23 -5.29
C HIS A 74 -8.80 10.84 -4.25
N ILE A 75 -8.43 10.68 -2.97
CA ILE A 75 -9.37 10.37 -1.88
C ILE A 75 -9.60 11.58 -0.98
N GLY A 76 -8.59 12.43 -0.77
CA GLY A 76 -8.72 13.68 0.00
C GLY A 76 -9.72 14.69 -0.58
N GLN A 77 -10.28 14.43 -1.76
CA GLN A 77 -11.38 15.19 -2.35
C GLN A 77 -12.78 14.65 -1.98
N PHE A 78 -12.85 13.45 -1.37
CA PHE A 78 -14.08 12.74 -1.03
C PHE A 78 -14.30 12.55 0.48
N LEU A 79 -13.34 12.98 1.32
CA LEU A 79 -13.48 13.17 2.77
C LEU A 79 -13.61 14.66 3.09
#